data_AF-A0A3A0AI57-F1
#
_entry.id   AF-A0A3A0AI57-F1
#
_cell.length_a   1.000
_cell.length_b   1.000
_cell.length_c   1.000
_cell.angle_alpha   90.00
_cell.angle_beta   90.00
_cell.angle_gamma   90.00
#
_symmetry.space_group_name_H-M   'P 1'
#
loop_
_entity.id
_entity.type
_entity.pdbx_description
1 polymer ?
#
loop_
_entity_poly.entity_id
_entity_poly.type
_entity_poly.pdbx_seq_one_letter_code
_entity_poly.pdbx_strand_id
1 'polypeptide(L)'
;MRTKHRDERAPVALDPHAEVEKMYIAEYLKAKGYSLAEIANLPAERAKALLEAASLYASLRLAELETGAALVDKLHLDDTTTATS
;
A
#
# COMPACT_ATOMS: atom_id res chain seq x y z
N MET A 1 18.84 30.81 -23.65
CA MET A 1 17.63 30.52 -22.84
C MET A 1 17.25 29.07 -23.07
N ARG A 2 17.26 28.23 -22.03
CA ARG A 2 16.87 26.81 -22.10
C ARG A 2 15.46 26.68 -21.51
N THR A 3 14.45 26.53 -22.34
CA THR A 3 13.14 26.01 -21.93
C THR A 3 13.09 24.54 -22.29
N LYS A 4 13.54 23.69 -21.36
CA LYS A 4 13.21 22.26 -21.44
C LYS A 4 11.77 22.11 -20.98
N HIS A 5 10.86 22.09 -21.95
CA HIS A 5 9.49 21.61 -21.73
C HIS A 5 9.58 20.17 -21.23
N ARG A 6 9.34 19.97 -19.93
CA ARG A 6 9.19 18.65 -19.34
C ARG A 6 7.72 18.25 -19.48
N ASP A 7 7.37 17.77 -20.66
CA ASP A 7 6.23 16.86 -20.81
C ASP A 7 6.79 15.45 -20.96
N GLU A 8 6.83 14.72 -19.85
CA GLU A 8 7.07 13.29 -19.83
C GLU A 8 6.12 12.70 -18.79
N ARG A 9 4.86 12.49 -19.18
CA ARG A 9 4.01 11.46 -18.57
C ARG A 9 4.74 10.13 -18.70
N ALA A 10 5.59 9.82 -17.73
CA ALA A 10 6.08 8.46 -17.54
C ALA A 10 4.87 7.53 -17.49
N PRO A 11 4.93 6.34 -18.11
CA PRO A 11 3.87 5.35 -17.93
C PRO A 11 3.71 5.15 -16.42
N VAL A 12 2.49 5.37 -15.92
CA VAL A 12 2.16 5.09 -14.52
C VAL A 12 2.41 3.59 -14.36
N ALA A 13 3.56 3.23 -13.80
CA ALA A 13 3.78 1.87 -13.37
C ALA A 13 2.65 1.57 -12.40
N LEU A 14 1.77 0.64 -12.79
CA LEU A 14 0.74 0.11 -11.91
C LEU A 14 1.49 -0.53 -10.75
N ASP A 15 1.54 0.17 -9.62
CA ASP A 15 2.08 -0.39 -8.40
C ASP A 15 1.27 -1.65 -8.08
N PRO A 16 1.90 -2.84 -8.04
CA PRO A 16 1.20 -4.09 -7.79
C PRO A 16 0.48 -4.10 -6.44
N HIS A 17 0.89 -3.24 -5.51
CA HIS A 17 0.29 -3.11 -4.19
C HIS A 17 -0.78 -2.01 -4.11
N ALA A 18 -1.02 -1.24 -5.17
CA ALA A 18 -1.94 -0.08 -5.12
C ALA A 18 -3.34 -0.44 -4.64
N GLU A 19 -3.90 -1.57 -5.09
CA GLU A 19 -5.25 -1.97 -4.68
C GLU A 19 -5.28 -2.50 -3.23
N VAL A 20 -4.20 -3.16 -2.79
CA VAL A 20 -4.05 -3.66 -1.42
C VAL A 20 -3.85 -2.49 -0.45
N GLU A 21 -3.07 -1.49 -0.85
CA GLU A 21 -2.87 -0.26 -0.07
C GLU A 21 -4.20 0.48 0.11
N LYS A 22 -4.97 0.67 -0.98
CA LYS A 22 -6.32 1.28 -0.91
C LYS A 22 -7.25 0.50 0.01
N MET A 23 -7.20 -0.82 -0.02
CA MET A 23 -7.99 -1.68 0.87
C MET A 23 -7.64 -1.42 2.34
N TYR A 24 -6.36 -1.39 2.70
CA TYR A 24 -5.94 -1.13 4.09
C TYR A 24 -6.20 0.30 4.54
N ILE A 25 -6.09 1.29 3.64
CA ILE A 25 -6.51 2.67 3.92
C ILE A 25 -8.01 2.70 4.24
N ALA A 26 -8.84 2.07 3.41
CA ALA A 26 -10.28 2.01 3.63
C ALA A 26 -10.64 1.28 4.93
N GLU A 27 -9.93 0.20 5.26
CA GLU A 27 -10.07 -0.53 6.53
C GLU A 27 -9.77 0.36 7.73
N TYR A 28 -8.64 1.08 7.72
CA TYR A 28 -8.27 2.00 8.79
C TYR A 28 -9.34 3.07 9.01
N LEU A 29 -9.78 3.72 7.93
CA LEU A 29 -10.79 4.77 7.99
C LEU A 29 -12.11 4.23 8.55
N LYS A 30 -12.53 3.03 8.09
CA LYS A 30 -13.74 2.38 8.59
C LYS A 30 -13.64 2.07 10.08
N ALA A 31 -12.48 1.62 10.56
CA ALA A 31 -12.23 1.38 11.99
C ALA A 31 -12.28 2.68 12.82
N LYS A 32 -12.05 3.84 12.19
CA LYS A 32 -12.25 5.18 12.78
C LYS A 32 -13.66 5.75 12.61
N GLY A 33 -14.56 5.01 11.97
CA GLY A 33 -15.94 5.43 11.71
C GLY A 33 -16.09 6.37 10.51
N TYR A 34 -15.14 6.34 9.58
CA TYR A 34 -15.16 7.16 8.37
C TYR A 34 -15.11 6.33 7.09
N SER A 35 -15.80 6.81 6.06
CA SER A 35 -15.58 6.44 4.67
C SER A 35 -14.66 7.46 3.97
N LEU A 36 -14.04 7.06 2.86
CA LEU A 36 -13.24 7.96 2.01
C LEU A 36 -14.01 9.22 1.59
N ALA A 37 -15.29 9.09 1.29
CA ALA A 37 -16.14 10.22 0.92
C ALA A 37 -16.36 11.19 2.09
N GLU A 38 -16.47 10.69 3.32
CA GLU A 38 -16.62 11.51 4.52
C GLU A 38 -15.33 12.26 4.87
N ILE A 39 -14.15 11.66 4.61
CA ILE A 39 -12.86 12.33 4.81
C ILE A 39 -12.75 13.61 3.99
N ALA A 40 -13.25 13.61 2.75
CA ALA A 40 -13.22 14.79 1.87
C ALA A 40 -14.06 15.97 2.42
N ASN A 41 -15.01 15.70 3.31
CA ASN A 41 -15.86 16.73 3.93
C ASN A 41 -15.32 17.21 5.30
N LEU A 42 -14.21 16.64 5.79
CA LEU A 42 -13.59 17.07 7.03
C LEU A 42 -12.75 18.33 6.84
N PRO A 43 -12.47 19.08 7.92
CA PRO A 43 -11.45 20.14 7.89
C PRO A 43 -10.11 19.57 7.40
N ALA A 44 -9.40 20.34 6.56
CA ALA A 44 -8.20 19.89 5.86
C ALA A 44 -7.16 19.26 6.80
N GLU A 45 -6.92 19.86 7.96
CA GLU A 45 -5.98 19.33 8.97
C GLU A 45 -6.41 17.95 9.49
N ARG A 46 -7.71 17.75 9.72
CA ARG A 46 -8.24 16.48 10.22
C ARG A 46 -8.24 15.42 9.13
N ALA A 47 -8.60 15.79 7.90
CA ALA A 47 -8.52 14.90 6.75
C ALA A 47 -7.08 14.43 6.51
N LYS A 48 -6.13 15.37 6.52
CA LYS A 48 -4.70 15.09 6.38
C LYS A 48 -4.20 14.14 7.46
N ALA A 49 -4.47 14.42 8.75
CA ALA A 49 -4.03 13.57 9.84
C ALA A 49 -4.60 12.13 9.74
N LEU A 50 -5.85 11.98 9.32
CA LEU A 50 -6.47 10.67 9.11
C LEU A 50 -5.85 9.92 7.93
N LEU A 51 -5.58 10.62 6.82
CA LEU A 51 -4.95 10.02 5.65
C LEU A 51 -3.50 9.63 5.91
N GLU A 52 -2.71 10.47 6.60
CA GLU A 52 -1.34 10.13 7.01
C GLU A 52 -1.31 8.87 7.88
N ALA A 53 -2.22 8.78 8.86
CA ALA A 53 -2.32 7.62 9.72
C ALA A 53 -2.79 6.37 8.96
N ALA A 54 -3.73 6.52 8.01
CA ALA A 54 -4.21 5.43 7.17
C ALA A 54 -3.12 4.90 6.22
N SER A 55 -2.33 5.79 5.62
CA SER A 55 -1.18 5.43 4.79
C SER A 55 -0.12 4.69 5.59
N LEU A 56 0.23 5.18 6.78
CA LEU A 56 1.18 4.49 7.66
C LEU A 56 0.68 3.10 8.05
N TYR A 57 -0.61 2.97 8.37
CA TYR A 57 -1.23 1.68 8.64
C TYR A 57 -1.12 0.74 7.43
N ALA A 58 -1.45 1.21 6.23
CA ALA A 58 -1.37 0.41 5.01
C ALA A 58 0.06 -0.07 4.71
N SER A 59 1.06 0.80 4.86
CA SER A 59 2.47 0.40 4.70
C SER A 59 2.89 -0.69 5.68
N LEU A 60 2.46 -0.60 6.95
CA LEU A 60 2.76 -1.63 7.94
C LEU A 60 2.12 -2.97 7.57
N ARG A 61 0.84 -2.96 7.17
CA ARG A 61 0.11 -4.18 6.77
C ARG A 61 0.69 -4.80 5.51
N LEU A 62 1.19 -4.00 4.56
CA LEU A 62 1.91 -4.48 3.39
C LEU A 62 3.23 -5.15 3.77
N ALA A 63 4.03 -4.53 4.64
CA ALA A 63 5.28 -5.13 5.10
C ALA A 63 5.07 -6.47 5.82
N GLU A 64 3.99 -6.59 6.60
CA GLU A 64 3.58 -7.86 7.22
C GLU A 64 3.20 -8.90 6.17
N LEU A 65 2.41 -8.52 5.16
CA LEU A 65 2.00 -9.40 4.07
C LEU A 65 3.21 -9.91 3.27
N GLU A 66 4.13 -9.03 2.92
CA GLU A 66 5.36 -9.36 2.20
C GLU A 66 6.25 -10.30 3.00
N THR A 67 6.40 -10.05 4.31
CA THR A 67 7.15 -10.93 5.21
C THR A 67 6.52 -12.32 5.30
N GLY A 68 5.18 -12.38 5.37
CA GLY A 68 4.44 -13.65 5.37
C GLY A 68 4.59 -14.41 4.06
N ALA A 69 4.47 -13.72 2.91
CA ALA A 69 4.68 -14.31 1.59
C ALA A 69 6.10 -14.88 1.45
N ALA A 70 7.12 -14.10 1.84
CA ALA A 70 8.50 -14.53 1.80
C ALA A 70 8.77 -15.75 2.72
N LEU A 71 8.06 -15.88 3.84
CA LEU A 71 8.15 -17.08 4.69
C LEU A 71 7.52 -18.30 4.02
N VAL A 72 6.32 -18.16 3.46
CA VAL A 72 5.63 -19.25 2.74
C VAL A 72 6.48 -19.74 1.56
N ASP A 73 7.08 -18.83 0.81
CA ASP A 73 7.97 -19.18 -0.31
C ASP A 73 9.19 -20.00 0.16
N LYS A 74 9.81 -19.61 1.29
CA LYS A 74 10.91 -20.38 1.88
C LYS A 74 10.51 -21.79 2.29
N LEU A 75 9.34 -21.95 2.92
CA LEU A 75 8.84 -23.27 3.32
C LEU A 75 8.62 -24.19 2.12
N HIS A 76 8.03 -23.69 1.03
CA HIS A 76 7.86 -24.48 -0.19
C HIS A 76 9.20 -24.82 -0.87
N LEU A 77 10.20 -23.94 -0.81
CA LEU A 77 11.55 -24.21 -1.31
C LEU A 77 12.25 -25.31 -0.50
N ASP A 78 12.14 -25.28 0.83
CA ASP A 78 12.74 -26.27 1.72
C ASP A 78 12.11 -27.68 1.52
N ASP A 79 10.79 -27.74 1.30
CA ASP A 79 10.09 -29.00 1.00
C ASP A 79 10.55 -29.63 -0.33
N THR A 80 10.88 -28.83 -1.35
CA THR A 80 11.38 -29.36 -2.63
C THR A 80 12.84 -29.79 -2.61
N THR A 81 13.62 -29.35 -1.61
CA THR A 81 15.07 -29.61 -1.55
C THR A 81 15.40 -30.93 -0.82
N THR A 82 14.46 -31.51 -0.07
CA THR A 82 14.66 -32.79 0.63
C THR A 82 14.27 -34.04 -0.21
N ALA A 83 13.75 -33.86 -1.43
CA ALA A 83 13.32 -34.96 -2.29
C ALA A 83 14.41 -35.51 -3.24
N THR A 84 15.66 -35.03 -3.16
CA THR A 84 16.76 -35.56 -4.01
C THR A 84 18.08 -35.66 -3.21
N SER A 85 18.24 -36.74 -2.43
CA SER A 85 19.47 -37.56 -2.29
C SER A 85 19.37 -38.50 -1.09
#